data_AF-A0A7S1GAF9-F1
#
_entry.id   AF-A0A7S1GAF9-F1
#
_cell.length_a   1.000
_cell.length_b   1.000
_cell.length_c   1.000
_cell.angle_alpha   90.00
_cell.angle_beta   90.00
_cell.angle_gamma   90.00
#
_symmetry.space_group_name_H-M   'P 1'
#
loop_
_entity.id
_entity.type
_entity.pdbx_description
1 polymer ?
#
loop_
_entity_poly.entity_id
_entity_poly.type
_entity_poly.pdbx_seq_one_letter_code
_entity_poly.pdbx_strand_id
1 'polypeptide(L)'
;GGGGRKPAAFQVRTSKKEWIVVAPSAAERQQWIRAILTNLRMRGEVSCDLGCGRAFLGSEQQTHETTACENRLESCECGRVLQHRLMAEHKRAACLMREVTCPLGCGLVLQEGQRPTHELDQCTHRVVNCTLGCAQRDIKLVDMDEHRRTRCVKRVVECERCSDSMRFEGLARHNEQ
;
A
#
# COMPACT_ATOMS: atom_id res chain seq x y z
N GLY A 1 -36.38 -60.47 19.74
CA GLY A 1 -35.31 -59.64 19.17
C GLY A 1 -35.12 -60.02 17.72
N GLY A 2 -35.60 -59.19 16.79
CA GLY A 2 -35.55 -59.47 15.35
C GLY A 2 -34.36 -58.79 14.70
N GLY A 3 -33.41 -59.58 14.19
CA GLY A 3 -32.29 -59.10 13.39
C GLY A 3 -32.77 -58.58 12.03
N GLY A 4 -32.75 -57.26 11.85
CA GLY A 4 -32.97 -56.62 10.56
C GLY A 4 -31.71 -56.70 9.71
N ARG A 5 -31.73 -57.54 8.66
CA ARG A 5 -30.70 -57.54 7.61
C ARG A 5 -30.64 -56.13 7.00
N LYS A 6 -29.45 -55.54 6.92
CA LYS A 6 -29.25 -54.27 6.19
C LYS A 6 -29.62 -54.52 4.71
N PRO A 7 -30.51 -53.72 4.09
CA PRO A 7 -30.86 -53.91 2.70
C PRO A 7 -29.66 -53.61 1.80
N ALA A 8 -29.35 -54.52 0.89
CA ALA A 8 -28.30 -54.38 -0.10
C ALA A 8 -28.75 -53.39 -1.19
N ALA A 9 -28.13 -52.21 -1.25
CA ALA A 9 -28.28 -51.30 -2.38
C ALA A 9 -27.33 -51.73 -3.50
N PHE A 10 -27.86 -51.99 -4.70
CA PHE A 10 -27.07 -52.29 -5.90
C PHE A 10 -26.93 -51.03 -6.76
N GLN A 11 -25.70 -50.67 -7.10
CA GLN A 11 -25.41 -49.65 -8.09
C GLN A 11 -25.37 -50.29 -9.48
N VAL A 12 -26.26 -49.89 -10.39
CA VAL A 12 -26.21 -50.32 -11.80
C VAL A 12 -25.66 -49.17 -12.63
N ARG A 13 -24.48 -49.35 -13.20
CA ARG A 13 -23.81 -48.38 -14.08
C ARG A 13 -24.30 -48.56 -15.52
N THR A 14 -25.10 -47.63 -16.04
CA THR A 14 -25.66 -47.76 -17.40
C THR A 14 -24.86 -46.98 -18.46
N SER A 15 -24.25 -45.84 -18.13
CA SER A 15 -23.25 -45.13 -18.98
C SER A 15 -22.55 -44.01 -18.18
N LYS A 16 -21.54 -43.32 -18.76
CA LYS A 16 -20.61 -42.39 -18.07
C LYS A 16 -21.24 -41.21 -17.30
N LYS A 17 -22.56 -40.97 -17.32
CA LYS A 17 -23.20 -39.81 -16.65
C LYS A 17 -24.58 -40.07 -16.02
N GLU A 18 -25.09 -41.29 -16.00
CA GLU A 18 -26.42 -41.58 -15.45
C GLU A 18 -26.38 -42.70 -14.40
N TRP A 19 -27.00 -42.44 -13.25
CA TRP A 19 -27.06 -43.36 -12.11
C TRP A 19 -28.52 -43.63 -11.77
N ILE A 20 -28.93 -44.90 -11.81
CA ILE A 20 -30.26 -45.31 -11.38
C ILE A 20 -30.16 -45.81 -9.93
N VAL A 21 -30.80 -45.09 -9.02
CA VAL A 21 -30.89 -45.47 -7.60
C VAL A 21 -32.14 -46.33 -7.41
N VAL A 22 -31.93 -47.64 -7.30
CA VAL A 22 -33.00 -48.60 -6.98
C VAL A 22 -33.07 -48.76 -5.47
N ALA A 23 -34.22 -48.43 -4.88
CA ALA A 23 -34.47 -48.57 -3.45
C ALA A 23 -35.86 -49.21 -3.19
N PRO A 24 -36.02 -49.97 -2.08
CA PRO A 24 -37.27 -50.69 -1.75
C PRO A 24 -38.48 -49.78 -1.53
N SER A 25 -38.25 -48.53 -1.14
CA SER A 25 -39.30 -47.54 -0.91
C SER A 25 -38.92 -46.15 -1.43
N ALA A 26 -39.92 -45.29 -1.65
CA ALA A 26 -39.69 -43.90 -2.04
C ALA A 26 -38.92 -43.10 -0.97
N ALA A 27 -39.17 -43.40 0.31
CA ALA A 27 -38.48 -42.76 1.44
C ALA A 27 -36.99 -43.12 1.48
N GLU A 28 -36.65 -44.41 1.33
CA GLU A 28 -35.25 -44.85 1.23
C GLU A 28 -34.57 -44.30 -0.03
N ARG A 29 -35.30 -44.18 -1.15
CA ARG A 29 -34.78 -43.55 -2.37
C ARG A 29 -34.39 -42.10 -2.14
N GLN A 30 -35.22 -41.32 -1.45
CA GLN A 30 -34.90 -39.93 -1.12
C GLN A 30 -33.71 -39.82 -0.16
N GLN A 31 -33.60 -40.71 0.82
CA GLN A 31 -32.45 -40.76 1.72
C GLN A 31 -31.14 -41.06 0.98
N TRP A 32 -31.17 -42.02 0.04
CA TRP A 32 -30.02 -42.34 -0.81
C TRP A 32 -29.68 -41.22 -1.78
N ILE A 33 -30.66 -40.57 -2.41
CA ILE A 33 -30.42 -39.42 -3.29
C ILE A 33 -29.75 -38.29 -2.49
N ARG A 34 -30.23 -37.98 -1.28
CA ARG A 34 -29.59 -36.98 -0.41
C ARG A 34 -28.15 -37.40 -0.07
N ALA A 35 -27.92 -38.64 0.36
CA ALA A 35 -26.59 -39.13 0.69
C ALA A 35 -25.64 -39.12 -0.53
N ILE A 36 -26.12 -39.49 -1.72
CA ILE A 36 -25.34 -39.46 -2.96
C ILE A 36 -25.05 -38.02 -3.37
N LEU A 37 -26.01 -37.10 -3.32
CA LEU A 37 -25.76 -35.69 -3.62
C LEU A 37 -24.81 -35.05 -2.61
N THR A 38 -24.91 -35.40 -1.33
CA THR A 38 -23.96 -34.97 -0.29
C THR A 38 -22.56 -35.55 -0.55
N ASN A 39 -22.44 -36.83 -0.94
CA ASN A 39 -21.14 -37.46 -1.25
C ASN A 39 -20.57 -37.06 -2.62
N LEU A 40 -21.41 -36.73 -3.61
CA LEU A 40 -20.99 -36.15 -4.89
C LEU A 40 -20.56 -34.70 -4.71
N ARG A 41 -21.19 -33.95 -3.78
CA ARG A 41 -20.69 -32.65 -3.31
C ARG A 41 -19.33 -32.77 -2.61
N MET A 42 -18.99 -33.93 -2.03
CA MET A 42 -17.65 -34.24 -1.51
C MET A 42 -16.62 -34.64 -2.58
N ARG A 43 -17.07 -34.94 -3.82
CA ARG A 43 -16.20 -35.15 -4.99
C ARG A 43 -16.19 -33.98 -5.97
N GLY A 44 -17.02 -32.96 -5.74
CA GLY A 44 -17.09 -31.74 -6.52
C GLY A 44 -15.98 -30.82 -6.08
N GLU A 45 -14.91 -30.76 -6.86
CA GLU A 45 -13.89 -29.74 -6.76
C GLU A 45 -14.56 -28.36 -6.92
N VAL A 46 -14.46 -27.52 -5.88
CA VAL A 46 -15.01 -26.15 -5.87
C VAL A 46 -13.88 -25.16 -6.05
N SER A 47 -13.98 -24.30 -7.05
CA SER A 47 -13.01 -23.24 -7.32
C SER A 47 -13.11 -22.12 -6.28
N CYS A 48 -11.99 -21.47 -5.98
CA CYS A 48 -11.97 -20.29 -5.13
C CYS A 48 -12.86 -19.14 -5.67
N ASP A 49 -13.71 -18.59 -4.82
CA ASP A 49 -14.64 -17.49 -5.13
C ASP A 49 -13.91 -16.16 -5.36
N LEU A 50 -12.72 -16.03 -4.76
CA LEU A 50 -11.82 -14.89 -4.97
C LEU A 50 -11.03 -14.99 -6.29
N GLY A 51 -11.30 -16.01 -7.11
CA GLY A 51 -10.76 -16.13 -8.47
C GLY A 51 -9.26 -16.37 -8.55
N CYS A 52 -8.66 -17.06 -7.56
CA CYS A 52 -7.23 -17.39 -7.59
C CYS A 52 -6.88 -18.57 -8.50
N GLY A 53 -7.89 -19.25 -9.08
CA GLY A 53 -7.72 -20.38 -9.98
C GLY A 53 -7.44 -21.72 -9.32
N ARG A 54 -7.30 -21.78 -7.98
CA ARG A 54 -7.22 -23.04 -7.23
C ARG A 54 -8.60 -23.59 -6.96
N ALA A 55 -8.69 -24.91 -6.79
CA ALA A 55 -9.91 -25.56 -6.40
C ALA A 55 -9.67 -26.61 -5.30
N PHE A 56 -10.73 -26.86 -4.53
CA PHE A 56 -10.68 -27.50 -3.22
C PHE A 56 -11.82 -28.49 -3.06
N LEU A 57 -11.65 -29.46 -2.15
CA LEU A 57 -12.71 -30.42 -1.82
C LEU A 57 -13.47 -29.94 -0.59
N GLY A 58 -14.79 -29.88 -0.70
CA GLY A 58 -15.67 -29.58 0.44
C GLY A 58 -15.39 -28.21 1.08
N SER A 59 -15.22 -28.19 2.41
CA SER A 59 -15.09 -26.96 3.21
C SER A 59 -13.69 -26.34 3.20
N GLU A 60 -12.70 -26.97 2.57
CA GLU A 60 -11.32 -26.46 2.50
C GLU A 60 -11.23 -25.12 1.75
N GLN A 61 -12.15 -24.88 0.80
CA GLN A 61 -12.24 -23.62 0.06
C GLN A 61 -12.32 -22.39 0.98
N GLN A 62 -13.18 -22.46 2.01
CA GLN A 62 -13.41 -21.33 2.91
C GLN A 62 -12.17 -21.03 3.78
N THR A 63 -11.47 -22.09 4.21
CA THR A 63 -10.20 -21.93 4.95
C THR A 63 -9.11 -21.32 4.07
N HIS A 64 -9.05 -21.70 2.79
CA HIS A 64 -8.16 -21.08 1.82
C HIS A 64 -8.45 -19.59 1.64
N GLU A 65 -9.70 -19.20 1.40
CA GLU A 65 -10.09 -17.82 1.12
C GLU A 65 -9.76 -16.84 2.25
N THR A 66 -9.84 -17.33 3.49
CA THR A 66 -9.58 -16.53 4.69
C THR A 66 -8.09 -16.44 5.06
N THR A 67 -7.29 -17.49 4.81
CA THR A 67 -5.92 -17.58 5.35
C THR A 67 -4.82 -17.66 4.30
N ALA A 68 -5.07 -18.29 3.15
CA ALA A 68 -4.04 -18.67 2.19
C ALA A 68 -4.23 -18.07 0.79
N CYS A 69 -5.40 -17.53 0.49
CA CYS A 69 -5.69 -16.96 -0.82
C CYS A 69 -4.91 -15.67 -1.04
N GLU A 70 -4.24 -15.57 -2.18
CA GLU A 70 -3.48 -14.39 -2.62
C GLU A 70 -4.40 -13.21 -3.01
N ASN A 71 -5.64 -13.53 -3.39
CA ASN A 71 -6.66 -12.55 -3.73
C ASN A 71 -7.52 -12.16 -2.52
N ARG A 72 -7.24 -12.68 -1.31
CA ARG A 72 -7.95 -12.25 -0.09
C ARG A 72 -7.70 -10.77 0.14
N LEU A 73 -8.72 -10.08 0.66
CA LEU A 73 -8.63 -8.66 0.95
C LEU A 73 -8.09 -8.45 2.37
N GLU A 74 -7.10 -7.58 2.49
CA GLU A 74 -6.49 -7.17 3.75
C GLU A 74 -6.47 -5.65 3.84
N SER A 75 -6.65 -5.13 5.06
CA SER A 75 -6.51 -3.71 5.34
C SER A 75 -5.05 -3.35 5.63
N CYS A 76 -4.60 -2.25 5.05
CA CYS A 76 -3.34 -1.61 5.39
C CYS A 76 -3.57 -0.59 6.52
N GLU A 77 -2.52 -0.31 7.30
CA GLU A 77 -2.50 0.74 8.33
C GLU A 77 -2.79 2.14 7.75
N CYS A 78 -2.56 2.36 6.45
CA CYS A 78 -2.96 3.60 5.78
C CYS A 78 -4.47 3.71 5.49
N GLY A 79 -5.27 2.70 5.85
CA GLY A 79 -6.73 2.64 5.63
C GLY A 79 -7.17 2.07 4.28
N ARG A 80 -6.25 1.75 3.36
CA ARG A 80 -6.59 1.09 2.08
C ARG A 80 -6.83 -0.40 2.28
N VAL A 81 -7.80 -0.94 1.54
CA VAL A 81 -8.06 -2.39 1.46
C VAL A 81 -7.59 -2.89 0.10
N LEU A 82 -6.74 -3.91 0.10
CA LEU A 82 -6.06 -4.44 -1.09
C LEU A 82 -6.02 -5.96 -1.06
N GLN A 83 -5.83 -6.58 -2.23
CA GLN A 83 -5.52 -8.00 -2.31
C GLN A 83 -4.16 -8.28 -1.65
N HIS A 84 -4.04 -9.40 -0.92
CA HIS A 84 -2.82 -9.78 -0.22
C HIS A 84 -1.58 -9.74 -1.13
N ARG A 85 -1.69 -10.24 -2.37
CA ARG A 85 -0.59 -10.21 -3.35
C ARG A 85 -0.07 -8.80 -3.68
N LEU A 86 -0.92 -7.77 -3.58
CA LEU A 86 -0.57 -6.37 -3.85
C LEU A 86 -0.06 -5.64 -2.60
N MET A 87 -0.24 -6.22 -1.41
CA MET A 87 0.08 -5.56 -0.14
C MET A 87 1.58 -5.26 -0.01
N ALA A 88 2.44 -6.17 -0.46
CA ALA A 88 3.89 -6.00 -0.40
C ALA A 88 4.38 -4.83 -1.28
N GLU A 89 3.87 -4.73 -2.51
CA GLU A 89 4.19 -3.62 -3.41
C GLU A 89 3.60 -2.31 -2.91
N HIS A 90 2.37 -2.34 -2.40
CA HIS A 90 1.75 -1.17 -1.78
C HIS A 90 2.60 -0.63 -0.64
N LYS A 91 3.00 -1.46 0.33
CA LYS A 91 3.84 -1.03 1.46
C LYS A 91 5.18 -0.44 1.01
N ARG A 92 5.76 -0.97 -0.07
CA ARG A 92 7.05 -0.50 -0.61
C ARG A 92 6.93 0.84 -1.35
N ALA A 93 5.91 1.01 -2.19
CA ALA A 93 5.89 2.08 -3.20
C ALA A 93 4.72 3.07 -3.07
N ALA A 94 3.54 2.61 -2.63
CA ALA A 94 2.30 3.39 -2.71
C ALA A 94 1.69 3.78 -1.35
N CYS A 95 2.16 3.18 -0.27
CA CYS A 95 1.66 3.46 1.07
C CYS A 95 2.10 4.86 1.51
N LEU A 96 1.13 5.69 1.95
CA LEU A 96 1.43 7.02 2.50
C LEU A 96 2.08 6.96 3.89
N MET A 97 1.93 5.82 4.56
CA MET A 97 2.56 5.50 5.85
C MET A 97 3.88 4.74 5.66
N ARG A 98 4.49 4.80 4.46
CA ARG A 98 5.87 4.32 4.29
C ARG A 98 6.84 5.43 4.70
N GLU A 99 7.93 5.02 5.32
CA GLU A 99 9.00 5.92 5.70
C GLU A 99 9.88 6.28 4.49
N VAL A 100 10.20 7.56 4.38
CA VAL A 100 11.05 8.13 3.34
C VAL A 100 12.02 9.13 3.94
N THR A 101 13.25 9.12 3.46
CA THR A 101 14.20 10.19 3.75
C THR A 101 13.86 11.41 2.91
N CYS A 102 13.98 12.61 3.50
CA CYS A 102 13.75 13.86 2.79
C CYS A 102 14.67 13.95 1.55
N PRO A 103 14.11 14.16 0.33
CA PRO A 103 14.90 14.22 -0.90
C PRO A 103 15.74 15.50 -1.02
N LEU A 104 15.45 16.54 -0.24
CA LEU A 104 16.29 17.74 -0.13
C LEU A 104 17.57 17.49 0.70
N GLY A 105 17.74 16.28 1.24
CA GLY A 105 18.95 15.85 1.94
C GLY A 105 19.12 16.47 3.33
N CYS A 106 18.04 16.87 4.00
CA CYS A 106 18.10 17.38 5.38
C CYS A 106 18.34 16.27 6.42
N GLY A 107 18.28 14.99 6.01
CA GLY A 107 18.50 13.83 6.87
C GLY A 107 17.27 13.36 7.65
N LEU A 108 16.15 14.08 7.61
CA LEU A 108 14.93 13.70 8.31
C LEU A 108 14.21 12.53 7.62
N VAL A 109 13.73 11.56 8.40
CA VAL A 109 12.87 10.46 7.94
C VAL A 109 11.42 10.79 8.28
N LEU A 110 10.55 10.71 7.28
CA LEU A 110 9.17 11.17 7.30
C LEU A 110 8.24 10.05 6.84
N GLN A 111 6.96 10.17 7.15
CA GLN A 111 5.93 9.46 6.40
C GLN A 111 5.75 10.10 5.02
N GLU A 112 5.60 9.31 3.96
CA GLU A 112 5.40 9.82 2.59
C GLU A 112 4.24 10.83 2.51
N GLY A 113 3.17 10.64 3.27
CA GLY A 113 2.05 11.58 3.34
C GLY A 113 2.40 12.95 3.94
N GLN A 114 3.43 13.03 4.80
CA GLN A 114 3.90 14.27 5.45
C GLN A 114 5.02 14.95 4.65
N ARG A 115 5.67 14.21 3.74
CA ARG A 115 6.81 14.68 2.95
C ARG A 115 6.53 16.00 2.18
N PRO A 116 5.41 16.18 1.47
CA PRO A 116 5.16 17.42 0.72
C PRO A 116 5.11 18.66 1.61
N THR A 117 4.44 18.57 2.77
CA THR A 117 4.37 19.68 3.74
C THR A 117 5.74 19.98 4.33
N HIS A 118 6.53 18.94 4.62
CA HIS A 118 7.90 19.13 5.08
C HIS A 118 8.75 19.87 4.04
N GLU A 119 8.74 19.43 2.78
CA GLU A 119 9.55 20.02 1.71
C GLU A 119 9.24 21.50 1.46
N LEU A 120 7.95 21.86 1.52
CA LEU A 120 7.49 23.22 1.24
C LEU A 120 7.75 24.19 2.40
N ASP A 121 7.45 23.78 3.64
CA ASP A 121 7.34 24.73 4.75
C ASP A 121 8.37 24.51 5.87
N GLN A 122 8.79 23.25 6.09
CA GLN A 122 9.52 22.88 7.30
C GLN A 122 10.99 22.57 7.05
N CYS A 123 11.33 22.14 5.83
CA CYS A 123 12.68 21.70 5.50
C CYS A 123 13.65 22.88 5.55
N THR A 124 14.77 22.70 6.25
CA THR A 124 15.86 23.69 6.32
C THR A 124 16.66 23.77 5.04
N HIS A 125 16.61 22.72 4.21
CA HIS A 125 17.25 22.68 2.89
C HIS A 125 16.33 23.17 1.78
N ARG A 126 15.11 23.61 2.10
CA ARG A 126 14.22 24.22 1.11
C ARG A 126 14.85 25.51 0.59
N VAL A 127 14.55 25.81 -0.67
CA VAL A 127 15.00 27.02 -1.33
C VAL A 127 14.06 28.17 -0.99
N VAL A 128 14.62 29.29 -0.58
CA VAL A 128 13.89 30.51 -0.20
C VAL A 128 14.48 31.74 -0.87
N ASN A 129 13.66 32.76 -1.05
CA ASN A 129 14.12 34.04 -1.56
C ASN A 129 14.91 34.79 -0.48
N CYS A 130 15.91 35.57 -0.91
CA CYS A 130 16.64 36.45 -0.03
C CYS A 130 15.70 37.45 0.68
N THR A 131 15.78 37.53 2.01
CA THR A 131 14.98 38.47 2.82
C THR A 131 15.34 39.93 2.60
N LEU A 132 16.56 40.23 2.12
CA LEU A 132 16.98 41.57 1.70
C LEU A 132 16.51 41.92 0.27
N GLY A 133 15.84 40.99 -0.41
CA GLY A 133 15.28 41.18 -1.73
C GLY A 133 16.33 41.29 -2.83
N CYS A 134 17.47 40.60 -2.71
CA CYS A 134 18.41 40.47 -3.83
C CYS A 134 17.86 39.52 -4.91
N ALA A 135 18.51 39.47 -6.07
CA ALA A 135 18.03 38.69 -7.22
C ALA A 135 18.28 37.17 -7.11
N GLN A 136 19.04 36.70 -6.11
CA GLN A 136 19.31 35.27 -5.92
C GLN A 136 18.05 34.53 -5.40
N ARG A 137 17.76 33.38 -6.02
CA ARG A 137 16.55 32.57 -5.78
C ARG A 137 16.84 31.11 -5.47
N ASP A 138 18.11 30.76 -5.33
CA ASP A 138 18.66 29.41 -5.16
C ASP A 138 19.29 29.22 -3.76
N ILE A 139 18.92 30.08 -2.81
CA ILE A 139 19.48 30.07 -1.45
C ILE A 139 18.70 29.05 -0.62
N LYS A 140 19.38 28.03 -0.10
CA LYS A 140 18.79 27.16 0.91
C LYS A 140 18.61 27.93 2.21
N LEU A 141 17.54 27.66 2.95
CA LEU A 141 17.29 28.36 4.22
C LEU A 141 18.47 28.23 5.19
N VAL A 142 19.10 27.06 5.27
CA VAL A 142 20.29 26.81 6.08
C VAL A 142 21.48 27.73 5.73
N ASP A 143 21.61 28.13 4.46
CA ASP A 143 22.71 28.97 3.96
C ASP A 143 22.35 30.48 4.00
N MET A 144 21.12 30.84 4.41
CA MET A 144 20.62 32.22 4.33
C MET A 144 21.43 33.19 5.19
N ASP A 145 21.85 32.78 6.39
CA ASP A 145 22.66 33.64 7.27
C ASP A 145 24.06 33.87 6.72
N GLU A 146 24.67 32.86 6.10
CA GLU A 146 25.95 33.02 5.41
C GLU A 146 25.81 33.95 4.19
N HIS A 147 24.76 33.72 3.38
CA HIS A 147 24.44 34.58 2.25
C HIS A 147 24.30 36.04 2.68
N ARG A 148 23.52 36.33 3.73
CA ARG A 148 23.30 37.69 4.24
C ARG A 148 24.58 38.38 4.69
N ARG A 149 25.52 37.63 5.28
CA ARG A 149 26.77 38.18 5.81
C ARG A 149 27.83 38.40 4.72
N THR A 150 27.94 37.49 3.76
CA THR A 150 29.12 37.46 2.87
C THR A 150 28.79 37.64 1.39
N ARG A 151 27.72 36.99 0.90
CA ARG A 151 27.43 36.86 -0.54
C ARG A 151 26.39 37.86 -1.06
N CYS A 152 25.51 38.35 -0.20
CA CYS A 152 24.38 39.20 -0.61
C CYS A 152 24.86 40.58 -1.06
N VAL A 153 24.52 40.99 -2.28
CA VAL A 153 24.83 42.34 -2.79
C VAL A 153 24.10 43.47 -2.04
N LYS A 154 23.00 43.13 -1.35
CA LYS A 154 22.25 44.05 -0.50
C LYS A 154 22.66 44.00 0.98
N ARG A 155 23.72 43.24 1.33
CA ARG A 155 24.26 43.23 2.69
C ARG A 155 24.74 44.62 3.10
N VAL A 156 24.63 44.92 4.39
CA VAL A 156 25.18 46.15 4.96
C VAL A 156 26.66 45.93 5.27
N VAL A 157 27.49 46.88 4.87
CA VAL A 157 28.91 46.96 5.19
C VAL A 157 29.27 48.35 5.66
N GLU A 158 30.33 48.40 6.46
CA GLU A 158 30.96 49.64 6.88
C GLU A 158 32.04 50.04 5.87
N CYS A 159 32.08 51.32 5.50
CA CYS A 159 33.16 51.86 4.68
C CYS A 159 34.44 51.99 5.50
N GLU A 160 35.54 51.42 5.05
CA GLU A 160 36.84 51.46 5.76
C GLU A 160 37.45 52.88 5.82
N ARG A 161 36.97 53.82 5.00
CA ARG A 161 37.51 55.19 4.93
C ARG A 161 36.79 56.17 5.86
N CYS A 162 35.48 56.02 6.04
CA CYS A 162 34.65 56.97 6.80
C CYS A 162 33.78 56.31 7.89
N SER A 163 33.80 54.99 8.03
CA SER A 163 32.97 54.20 8.95
C SER A 163 31.45 54.31 8.75
N ASP A 164 30.99 54.84 7.62
CA ASP A 164 29.57 54.87 7.30
C ASP A 164 29.04 53.48 6.90
N SER A 165 27.85 53.15 7.40
CA SER A 165 27.15 51.91 7.07
C SER A 165 26.29 52.06 5.81
N MET A 166 26.50 51.20 4.82
CA MET A 166 25.75 51.21 3.56
C MET A 166 25.62 49.84 2.92
N ARG A 167 24.78 49.72 1.87
CA ARG A 167 24.66 48.49 1.09
C ARG A 167 25.88 48.27 0.20
N PHE A 168 26.30 47.01 0.06
CA PHE A 168 27.45 46.66 -0.78
C PHE A 168 27.32 47.09 -2.24
N GLU A 169 26.14 46.94 -2.85
CA GLU A 169 25.87 47.38 -4.23
C GLU A 169 26.17 48.87 -4.46
N GLY A 170 26.12 49.69 -3.41
CA GLY A 170 26.41 51.13 -3.47
C GLY A 170 27.83 51.52 -3.08
N LEU A 171 28.63 50.60 -2.53
CA LEU A 171 29.95 50.91 -1.95
C LEU A 171 30.95 51.40 -3.01
N ALA A 172 30.95 50.79 -4.20
CA ALA A 172 31.84 51.21 -5.29
C ALA A 172 31.63 52.69 -5.65
N ARG A 173 30.37 53.11 -5.84
CA ARG A 173 30.00 54.50 -6.12
C ARG A 173 30.29 55.45 -4.97
N HIS A 174 30.25 54.97 -3.72
CA HIS A 174 30.61 55.78 -2.56
C HIS A 174 32.12 56.04 -2.49
N ASN A 175 32.94 55.04 -2.79
CA ASN A 175 34.40 55.16 -2.72
C ASN A 175 35.00 56.09 -3.80
N GLU A 176 34.24 56.39 -4.85
CA GLU A 176 34.59 57.32 -5.93
C GLU A 176 34.30 58.80 -5.58
N GLN A 177 33.65 59.08 -4.44
CA GLN A 177 33.40 60.42 -3.89
C GLN A 177 34.46 60.81 -2.87
#